data_AF-A0A445ATE7-F1
#
_entry.id   AF-A0A445ATE7-F1
#
_cell.length_a   1.000
_cell.length_b   1.000
_cell.length_c   1.000
_cell.angle_alpha   90.00
_cell.angle_beta   90.00
_cell.angle_gamma   90.00
#
_symmetry.space_group_name_H-M   'P 1'
#
loop_
_entity.id
_entity.type
_entity.pdbx_description
1 polymer ?
#
loop_
_entity_poly.entity_id
_entity_poly.type
_entity_poly.pdbx_seq_one_letter_code
_entity_poly.pdbx_strand_id
1 'polypeptide(L)'
;MMVVTEAQQSRRIPRRRGREEPMEEDEPHIEEEPQEEEEQPHFFPHGNMDMTQMQEAIGRLSQQYTRIQERQEEYHSLYMKNQQEQEERELRIMSKQSEFESRFLVMQEEHAFQSHESFGKLEQMQAESLKAFKEFTTLQDARYEVQADYNINSQIKLNYIGEHLHNMDPAFPTFDEYFKKRSEVEVSRAMRLEDRVEEAMNKAGFWQDQQTPNTDGENNISQVYERRKKRHDK
;
A
#
# COMPACT_ATOMS: atom_id res chain seq x y z
N MET A 1 -10.12 -6.30 29.27
CA MET A 1 -11.19 -6.65 28.31
C MET A 1 -10.51 -7.04 27.00
N MET A 2 -10.70 -8.30 26.60
CA MET A 2 -10.24 -8.84 25.32
C MET A 2 -11.15 -8.38 24.20
N VAL A 3 -10.59 -7.99 23.06
CA VAL A 3 -11.25 -8.20 21.76
C VAL A 3 -10.17 -8.62 20.76
N VAL A 4 -10.13 -9.92 20.52
CA VAL A 4 -9.51 -10.56 19.36
C VAL A 4 -10.61 -10.67 18.31
N THR A 5 -10.32 -10.33 17.06
CA THR A 5 -11.16 -10.72 15.92
C THR A 5 -10.31 -11.42 14.87
N GLU A 6 -10.64 -12.70 14.73
CA GLU A 6 -10.20 -13.64 13.71
C GLU A 6 -10.58 -13.18 12.31
N ALA A 7 -9.67 -13.27 11.34
CA ALA A 7 -9.98 -13.63 9.96
C ALA A 7 -8.68 -13.81 9.15
N GLN A 8 -8.18 -15.04 9.05
CA GLN A 8 -7.63 -15.67 7.83
C GLN A 8 -7.00 -17.03 8.17
N GLN A 9 -7.86 -17.98 8.53
CA GLN A 9 -7.55 -19.41 8.41
C GLN A 9 -8.20 -19.93 7.13
N SER A 10 -7.40 -20.32 6.15
CA SER A 10 -7.75 -21.36 5.18
C SER A 10 -6.53 -21.76 4.36
N ARG A 11 -5.87 -22.84 4.78
CA ARG A 11 -5.36 -23.91 3.91
C ARG A 11 -4.98 -25.11 4.79
N ARG A 12 -5.93 -26.04 4.93
CA ARG A 12 -5.67 -27.41 5.42
C ARG A 12 -5.14 -28.24 4.25
N ILE A 13 -4.08 -29.01 4.49
CA ILE A 13 -3.74 -30.24 3.76
C ILE A 13 -3.59 -31.36 4.84
N PRO A 14 -4.06 -32.60 4.60
CA PRO A 14 -4.59 -33.48 5.64
C PRO A 14 -3.58 -34.46 6.27
N ARG A 15 -3.91 -34.91 7.49
CA ARG A 15 -3.21 -35.92 8.30
C ARG A 15 -3.82 -37.32 8.06
N ARG A 16 -3.00 -38.32 7.70
CA ARG A 16 -3.17 -39.79 7.88
C ARG A 16 -1.84 -40.45 7.44
N ARG A 17 -1.27 -41.51 8.02
CA ARG A 17 -1.37 -42.24 9.30
C ARG A 17 -0.26 -43.33 9.26
N GLY A 18 0.34 -43.66 10.39
CA GLY A 18 1.30 -44.78 10.58
C GLY A 18 2.60 -44.26 11.16
N ARG A 19 2.71 -44.01 12.47
CA ARG A 19 2.95 -44.96 13.57
C ARG A 19 4.11 -45.90 13.28
N GLU A 20 5.25 -45.57 13.89
CA GLU A 20 6.06 -46.46 14.73
C GLU A 20 7.10 -45.58 15.44
N GLU A 21 6.97 -45.43 16.77
CA GLU A 21 8.11 -45.14 17.63
C GLU A 21 8.85 -46.48 17.82
N PRO A 22 10.19 -46.45 17.77
CA PRO A 22 10.99 -46.98 18.87
C PRO A 22 11.97 -45.89 19.33
N MET A 23 11.92 -45.50 20.60
CA MET A 23 12.73 -46.08 21.68
C MET A 23 14.11 -45.41 21.72
N GLU A 24 14.31 -44.59 22.75
CA GLU A 24 15.65 -44.23 23.27
C GLU A 24 16.41 -45.51 23.56
N GLU A 25 17.57 -45.66 22.92
CA GLU A 25 18.73 -46.55 23.17
C GLU A 25 19.48 -46.46 21.82
N ASP A 26 20.60 -45.76 21.72
CA ASP A 26 21.88 -46.31 22.13
C ASP A 26 22.84 -45.20 22.58
N GLU A 27 23.37 -45.34 23.78
CA GLU A 27 24.68 -44.82 24.15
C GLU A 27 25.68 -45.21 23.06
N PRO A 28 26.64 -44.36 22.65
CA PRO A 28 27.79 -44.87 21.93
C PRO A 28 28.51 -45.83 22.89
N HIS A 29 28.30 -47.13 22.63
CA HIS A 29 29.19 -48.19 23.06
C HIS A 29 30.61 -47.67 22.90
N ILE A 30 31.28 -47.52 24.04
CA ILE A 30 32.72 -47.52 24.11
C ILE A 30 33.10 -48.85 23.48
N GLU A 31 33.50 -48.82 22.20
CA GLU A 31 34.20 -49.95 21.61
C GLU A 31 35.41 -50.19 22.50
N GLU A 32 35.29 -51.26 23.29
CA GLU A 32 36.38 -51.89 23.98
C GLU A 32 37.57 -51.95 23.03
N GLU A 33 38.72 -51.50 23.56
CA GLU A 33 40.03 -51.70 22.97
C GLU A 33 40.09 -53.06 22.27
N PRO A 34 40.67 -53.17 21.06
CA PRO A 34 41.20 -54.45 20.66
C PRO A 34 42.25 -54.79 21.72
N GLN A 35 41.89 -55.66 22.66
CA GLN A 35 42.87 -56.41 23.43
C GLN A 35 43.81 -57.01 22.39
N GLU A 36 44.98 -56.41 22.29
CA GLU A 36 46.12 -57.01 21.63
C GLU A 36 46.22 -58.42 22.21
N GLU A 37 45.94 -59.42 21.38
CA GLU A 37 46.51 -60.74 21.61
C GLU A 37 48.01 -60.48 21.79
N GLU A 38 48.49 -60.60 23.03
CA GLU A 38 49.90 -60.89 23.28
C GLU A 38 50.18 -62.25 22.61
N GLU A 39 50.34 -62.23 21.28
CA GLU A 39 51.15 -63.21 20.60
C GLU A 39 52.54 -63.06 21.21
N GLN A 40 52.81 -63.92 22.20
CA GLN A 40 54.14 -64.19 22.69
C GLN A 40 55.07 -64.25 21.49
N PRO A 41 56.14 -63.42 21.43
CA PRO A 41 57.18 -63.70 20.47
C PRO A 41 57.73 -65.07 20.86
N HIS A 42 57.47 -66.06 20.01
CA HIS A 42 58.10 -67.36 20.02
C HIS A 42 59.61 -67.10 19.90
N PHE A 43 60.26 -66.90 21.05
CA PHE A 43 61.69 -67.10 21.15
C PHE A 43 61.92 -68.56 20.84
N PHE A 44 62.65 -68.81 19.76
CA PHE A 44 63.87 -69.64 19.64
C PHE A 44 64.02 -70.08 18.17
N PRO A 45 65.24 -70.29 17.62
CA PRO A 45 66.57 -70.12 18.19
C PRO A 45 67.48 -69.20 17.35
N HIS A 46 68.62 -68.82 17.93
CA HIS A 46 69.76 -68.20 17.25
C HIS A 46 70.08 -68.83 15.89
N GLY A 47 69.77 -68.10 14.81
CA GLY A 47 70.43 -68.18 13.51
C GLY A 47 70.88 -66.77 13.17
N ASN A 48 72.18 -66.58 12.91
CA ASN A 48 72.84 -65.28 12.67
C ASN A 48 71.93 -64.28 11.95
N MET A 49 71.31 -63.35 12.70
CA MET A 49 70.75 -62.16 12.08
C MET A 49 71.93 -61.32 11.59
N ASP A 50 71.98 -61.13 10.29
CA ASP A 50 72.97 -60.28 9.64
C ASP A 50 72.81 -58.85 10.18
N MET A 51 73.88 -58.25 10.71
CA MET A 51 73.90 -56.88 11.28
C MET A 51 73.28 -55.86 10.32
N THR A 52 73.43 -56.09 9.02
CA THR A 52 72.85 -55.32 7.93
C THR A 52 71.32 -55.35 7.91
N GLN A 53 70.67 -56.48 8.21
CA GLN A 53 69.20 -56.59 8.27
C GLN A 53 68.60 -55.84 9.45
N MET A 54 69.26 -55.87 10.61
CA MET A 54 68.81 -55.12 11.79
C MET A 54 68.89 -53.60 11.54
N GLN A 55 69.97 -53.15 10.90
CA GLN A 55 70.14 -51.74 10.52
C GLN A 55 69.10 -51.28 9.49
N GLU A 56 68.78 -52.13 8.50
CA GLU A 56 67.68 -51.86 7.57
C GLU A 56 66.32 -51.82 8.28
N ALA A 57 66.05 -52.72 9.21
CA ALA A 57 64.78 -52.74 9.95
C ALA A 57 64.58 -51.45 10.77
N ILE A 58 65.65 -50.97 11.43
CA ILE A 58 65.64 -49.69 12.17
C ILE A 58 65.41 -48.52 11.21
N GLY A 59 66.04 -48.51 10.03
CA GLY A 59 65.83 -47.50 9.01
C GLY A 59 64.41 -47.47 8.44
N ARG A 60 63.77 -48.63 8.30
CA ARG A 60 62.37 -48.73 7.86
C ARG A 60 61.40 -48.27 8.94
N LEU A 61 61.66 -48.63 10.20
CA LEU A 61 60.86 -48.19 11.35
C LEU A 61 60.94 -46.68 11.56
N SER A 62 62.13 -46.07 11.46
CA SER A 62 62.27 -44.62 11.57
C SER A 62 61.54 -43.88 10.46
N GLN A 63 61.63 -44.36 9.21
CA GLN A 63 60.85 -43.82 8.09
C GLN A 63 59.33 -43.99 8.30
N GLN A 64 58.88 -45.12 8.86
CA GLN A 64 57.47 -45.29 9.20
C GLN A 64 57.03 -44.30 10.28
N TYR A 65 57.82 -44.11 11.34
CA TYR A 65 57.52 -43.16 12.40
C TYR A 65 57.41 -41.73 11.86
N THR A 66 58.36 -41.30 11.01
CA THR A 66 58.32 -40.00 10.35
C THR A 66 57.05 -39.83 9.52
N ARG A 67 56.67 -40.83 8.71
CA ARG A 67 55.43 -40.77 7.91
C ARG A 67 54.17 -40.74 8.75
N ILE A 68 54.17 -41.40 9.92
CA ILE A 68 53.03 -41.37 10.85
C ILE A 68 52.91 -39.97 11.46
N GLN A 69 54.04 -39.39 11.89
CA GLN A 69 54.08 -38.04 12.45
C GLN A 69 53.64 -36.98 11.44
N GLU A 70 54.18 -37.01 10.21
CA GLU A 70 53.79 -36.10 9.13
C GLU A 70 52.29 -36.16 8.85
N ARG A 71 51.71 -37.37 8.82
CA ARG A 71 50.27 -37.57 8.59
C ARG A 71 49.43 -37.01 9.75
N GLN A 72 49.93 -37.07 10.97
CA GLN A 72 49.26 -36.54 12.15
C GLN A 72 49.26 -34.99 12.13
N GLU A 73 50.38 -34.40 11.74
CA GLU A 73 50.51 -32.95 11.55
C GLU A 73 49.63 -32.44 10.40
N GLU A 74 49.57 -33.17 9.28
CA GLU A 74 48.68 -32.86 8.15
C GLU A 74 47.20 -32.92 8.56
N TYR A 75 46.80 -33.96 9.31
CA TYR A 75 45.43 -34.08 9.81
C TYR A 75 45.07 -32.93 10.74
N HIS A 76 45.96 -32.57 11.68
CA HIS A 76 45.75 -31.44 12.59
C HIS A 76 45.68 -30.10 11.85
N SER A 77 46.57 -29.89 10.87
CA SER A 77 46.57 -28.69 10.02
C SER A 77 45.28 -28.56 9.21
N LEU A 78 44.82 -29.67 8.61
CA LEU A 78 43.57 -29.70 7.87
C LEU A 78 42.35 -29.42 8.76
N TYR A 79 42.34 -29.98 9.97
CA TYR A 79 41.29 -29.73 10.97
C TYR A 79 41.22 -28.24 11.34
N MET A 80 42.35 -27.63 11.71
CA MET A 80 42.42 -26.21 12.09
C MET A 80 41.98 -25.30 10.94
N LYS A 81 42.42 -25.60 9.72
CA LYS A 81 42.02 -24.85 8.53
C LYS A 81 40.52 -24.95 8.27
N ASN A 82 39.93 -26.14 8.40
CA ASN A 82 38.50 -26.34 8.19
C ASN A 82 37.66 -25.61 9.24
N GLN A 83 38.12 -25.62 10.51
CA GLN A 83 37.49 -24.85 11.58
C GLN A 83 37.51 -23.34 11.26
N GLN A 84 38.65 -22.80 10.86
CA GLN A 84 38.76 -21.38 10.49
C GLN A 84 37.86 -21.02 9.30
N GLU A 85 37.82 -21.86 8.25
CA GLU A 85 36.94 -21.63 7.10
C GLU A 85 35.45 -21.69 7.49
N GLN A 86 35.10 -22.51 8.48
CA GLN A 86 33.73 -22.59 9.00
C GLN A 86 33.34 -21.31 9.76
N GLU A 87 34.21 -20.82 10.64
CA GLU A 87 34.01 -19.55 11.38
C GLU A 87 33.93 -18.35 10.41
N GLU A 88 34.82 -18.28 9.41
CA GLU A 88 34.78 -17.22 8.39
C GLU A 88 33.49 -17.26 7.57
N ARG A 89 33.00 -18.46 7.25
CA ARG A 89 31.73 -18.62 6.53
C ARG A 89 30.56 -18.12 7.37
N GLU A 90 30.53 -18.46 8.66
CA GLU A 90 29.48 -18.03 9.58
C GLU A 90 29.47 -16.50 9.74
N LEU A 91 30.65 -15.90 9.97
CA LEU A 91 30.80 -14.44 10.03
C LEU A 91 30.35 -13.76 8.74
N ARG A 92 30.68 -14.34 7.58
CA ARG A 92 30.24 -13.82 6.28
C ARG A 92 28.72 -13.87 6.13
N ILE A 93 28.08 -14.94 6.61
CA ILE A 93 26.62 -15.06 6.59
C ILE A 93 25.99 -14.01 7.51
N MET A 94 26.49 -13.87 8.75
CA MET A 94 26.01 -12.86 9.69
C MET A 94 26.18 -11.44 9.15
N SER A 95 27.34 -11.11 8.57
CA SER A 95 27.59 -9.79 7.98
C SER A 95 26.58 -9.48 6.88
N LYS A 96 26.36 -10.44 5.96
CA LYS A 96 25.41 -10.26 4.86
C LYS A 96 23.97 -10.10 5.35
N GLN A 97 23.60 -10.85 6.39
CA GLN A 97 22.27 -10.73 7.00
C GLN A 97 22.10 -9.37 7.66
N SER A 98 23.07 -8.91 8.46
CA SER A 98 23.04 -7.60 9.10
C SER A 98 23.00 -6.46 8.08
N GLU A 99 23.77 -6.54 7.00
CA GLU A 99 23.75 -5.57 5.91
C GLU A 99 22.38 -5.52 5.21
N PHE A 100 21.77 -6.69 4.97
CA PHE A 100 20.44 -6.76 4.39
C PHE A 100 19.40 -6.13 5.30
N GLU A 101 19.39 -6.50 6.58
CA GLU A 101 18.46 -5.97 7.59
C GLU A 101 18.61 -4.44 7.73
N SER A 102 19.85 -3.94 7.75
CA SER A 102 20.11 -2.50 7.82
C SER A 102 19.59 -1.76 6.59
N ARG A 103 19.84 -2.27 5.38
CA ARG A 103 19.35 -1.65 4.13
C ARG A 103 17.83 -1.69 4.05
N PHE A 104 17.23 -2.80 4.47
CA PHE A 104 15.78 -2.97 4.49
C PHE A 104 15.12 -1.94 5.40
N LEU A 105 15.67 -1.72 6.60
CA LEU A 105 15.13 -0.75 7.55
C LEU A 105 15.20 0.68 7.00
N VAL A 106 16.35 1.08 6.43
CA VAL A 106 16.52 2.41 5.81
C VAL A 106 15.54 2.62 4.66
N MET A 107 15.37 1.61 3.80
CA MET A 107 14.41 1.68 2.69
C MET A 107 12.97 1.83 3.18
N GLN A 108 12.61 1.12 4.25
CA GLN A 108 11.28 1.22 4.85
C GLN A 108 11.03 2.61 5.45
N GLU A 109 12.00 3.16 6.18
CA GLU A 109 11.93 4.49 6.77
C GLU A 109 11.81 5.56 5.69
N GLU A 110 12.63 5.49 4.64
CA GLU A 110 12.59 6.44 3.53
C GLU A 110 11.23 6.40 2.81
N HIS A 111 10.69 5.20 2.55
CA HIS A 111 9.37 5.06 1.94
C HIS A 111 8.26 5.62 2.83
N ALA A 112 8.32 5.38 4.15
CA ALA A 112 7.37 5.94 5.10
C ALA A 112 7.45 7.48 5.13
N PHE A 113 8.66 8.04 5.11
CA PHE A 113 8.89 9.47 5.10
C PHE A 113 8.36 10.13 3.82
N GLN A 114 8.71 9.59 2.64
CA GLN A 114 8.21 10.09 1.36
C GLN A 114 6.68 10.01 1.27
N SER A 115 6.10 8.90 1.73
CA SER A 115 4.65 8.74 1.78
C SER A 115 4.02 9.80 2.68
N HIS A 116 4.56 10.00 3.89
CA HIS A 116 4.01 10.98 4.81
C HIS A 116 4.13 12.41 4.25
N GLU A 117 5.26 12.77 3.64
CA GLU A 117 5.48 14.08 3.02
C GLU A 117 4.49 14.33 1.88
N SER A 118 4.28 13.34 1.00
CA SER A 118 3.32 13.45 -0.10
C SER A 118 1.87 13.59 0.39
N PHE A 119 1.47 12.86 1.42
CA PHE A 119 0.16 13.05 2.06
C PHE A 119 0.02 14.43 2.69
N GLY A 120 1.06 14.94 3.35
CA GLY A 120 1.07 16.29 3.92
C GLY A 120 0.91 17.37 2.85
N LYS A 121 1.59 17.24 1.70
CA LYS A 121 1.43 18.14 0.54
C LYS A 121 0.01 18.09 -0.04
N LEU A 122 -0.57 16.90 -0.13
CA LEU A 122 -1.95 16.73 -0.61
C LEU A 122 -2.97 17.38 0.32
N GLU A 123 -2.81 17.19 1.63
CA GLU A 123 -3.67 17.80 2.64
C GLU A 123 -3.57 19.34 2.60
N GLN A 124 -2.36 19.88 2.48
CA GLN A 124 -2.14 21.32 2.31
C GLN A 124 -2.86 21.85 1.07
N MET A 125 -2.67 21.19 -0.09
CA MET A 125 -3.33 21.59 -1.33
C MET A 125 -4.86 21.54 -1.23
N GLN A 126 -5.40 20.53 -0.55
CA GLN A 126 -6.84 20.42 -0.30
C GLN A 126 -7.33 21.59 0.57
N ALA A 127 -6.62 21.93 1.64
CA ALA A 127 -6.96 23.03 2.53
C ALA A 127 -6.92 24.39 1.81
N GLU A 128 -5.90 24.64 1.00
CA GLU A 128 -5.75 25.85 0.19
C GLU A 128 -6.87 25.98 -0.85
N SER A 129 -7.21 24.88 -1.54
CA SER A 129 -8.31 24.84 -2.51
C SER A 129 -9.66 25.15 -1.85
N LEU A 130 -9.95 24.53 -0.70
CA LEU A 130 -11.18 24.80 0.05
C LEU A 130 -11.24 26.25 0.54
N LYS A 131 -10.10 26.82 0.96
CA LYS A 131 -10.02 28.22 1.37
C LYS A 131 -10.30 29.15 0.19
N ALA A 132 -9.64 28.94 -0.96
CA ALA A 132 -9.85 29.74 -2.16
C ALA A 132 -11.30 29.65 -2.67
N PHE A 133 -11.90 28.46 -2.61
CA PHE A 133 -13.30 28.27 -2.95
C PHE A 133 -14.23 29.09 -2.03
N LYS A 134 -14.03 29.04 -0.72
CA LYS A 134 -14.81 29.84 0.25
C LYS A 134 -14.65 31.34 0.01
N GLU A 135 -13.44 31.81 -0.28
CA GLU A 135 -13.17 33.21 -0.61
C GLU A 135 -13.91 33.61 -1.90
N PHE A 136 -13.86 32.77 -2.93
CA PHE A 136 -14.57 33.00 -4.18
C PHE A 136 -16.09 33.09 -3.98
N THR A 137 -16.70 32.15 -3.25
CA THR A 137 -18.14 32.18 -3.00
C THR A 137 -18.54 33.41 -2.21
N THR A 138 -17.76 33.79 -1.19
CA THR A 138 -18.03 34.99 -0.38
C THR A 138 -17.97 36.26 -1.23
N LEU A 139 -16.99 36.38 -2.12
CA LEU A 139 -16.89 37.51 -3.05
C LEU A 139 -18.05 37.52 -4.05
N GLN A 140 -18.46 36.35 -4.52
CA GLN A 140 -19.58 36.22 -5.44
C GLN A 140 -20.89 36.67 -4.78
N ASP A 141 -21.14 36.24 -3.54
CA ASP A 141 -22.32 36.62 -2.75
C ASP A 141 -22.34 38.13 -2.51
N ALA A 142 -21.24 38.71 -2.04
CA ALA A 142 -21.12 40.16 -1.82
C ALA A 142 -21.34 40.96 -3.13
N ARG A 143 -20.83 40.46 -4.26
CA ARG A 143 -21.07 41.09 -5.57
C ARG A 143 -22.55 41.03 -5.95
N TYR A 144 -23.22 39.91 -5.72
CA TYR A 144 -24.64 39.78 -6.00
C TYR A 144 -25.47 40.73 -5.13
N GLU A 145 -25.15 40.88 -3.84
CA GLU A 145 -25.85 41.82 -2.96
C GLU A 145 -25.74 43.25 -3.45
N VAL A 146 -24.52 43.73 -3.72
CA VAL A 146 -24.31 45.10 -4.24
C VAL A 146 -25.00 45.31 -5.58
N GLN A 147 -24.96 44.31 -6.47
CA GLN A 147 -25.63 44.40 -7.76
C GLN A 147 -27.16 44.38 -7.62
N ALA A 148 -27.70 43.57 -6.69
CA ALA A 148 -29.13 43.54 -6.39
C ALA A 148 -29.60 44.89 -5.88
N ASP A 149 -28.90 45.49 -4.90
CA ASP A 149 -29.24 46.81 -4.36
C ASP A 149 -29.17 47.91 -5.43
N TYR A 150 -28.13 47.90 -6.26
CA TYR A 150 -28.03 48.85 -7.37
C TYR A 150 -29.18 48.69 -8.37
N ASN A 151 -29.52 47.45 -8.73
CA ASN A 151 -30.59 47.15 -9.67
C ASN A 151 -31.96 47.54 -9.10
N ILE A 152 -32.24 47.21 -7.84
CA ILE A 152 -33.49 47.57 -7.16
C ILE A 152 -33.62 49.09 -7.11
N ASN A 153 -32.59 49.80 -6.66
CA ASN A 153 -32.63 51.26 -6.57
C ASN A 153 -32.77 51.92 -7.94
N SER A 154 -32.10 51.40 -8.96
CA SER A 154 -32.24 51.87 -10.33
C SER A 154 -33.65 51.63 -10.86
N GLN A 155 -34.22 50.44 -10.61
CA GLN A 155 -35.57 50.10 -11.03
C GLN A 155 -36.62 50.97 -10.34
N ILE A 156 -36.48 51.26 -9.04
CA ILE A 156 -37.38 52.16 -8.31
C ILE A 156 -37.37 53.56 -8.95
N LYS A 157 -36.18 54.11 -9.23
CA LYS A 157 -36.05 55.43 -9.88
C LYS A 157 -36.68 55.45 -11.28
N LEU A 158 -36.43 54.41 -12.07
CA LEU A 158 -37.00 54.28 -13.41
C LEU A 158 -38.52 54.11 -13.37
N ASN A 159 -39.05 53.32 -12.42
CA ASN A 159 -40.49 53.17 -12.22
C ASN A 159 -41.13 54.50 -11.84
N TYR A 160 -40.53 55.26 -10.90
CA TYR A 160 -41.02 56.58 -10.53
C TYR A 160 -41.12 57.52 -11.74
N ILE A 161 -40.10 57.56 -12.59
CA ILE A 161 -40.13 58.36 -13.83
C ILE A 161 -41.22 57.81 -14.77
N GLY A 162 -41.24 56.50 -15.00
CA GLY A 162 -42.18 55.81 -15.88
C GLY A 162 -43.65 56.09 -15.55
N GLU A 163 -44.00 56.02 -14.27
CA GLU A 163 -45.36 56.27 -13.77
C GLU A 163 -45.81 57.72 -13.96
N HIS A 164 -44.87 58.68 -13.92
CA HIS A 164 -45.18 60.11 -14.01
C HIS A 164 -45.01 60.69 -15.42
N LEU A 165 -44.42 59.95 -16.37
CA LEU A 165 -44.22 60.41 -17.75
C LEU A 165 -45.52 60.79 -18.44
N HIS A 166 -46.58 59.99 -18.31
CA HIS A 166 -47.88 60.28 -18.91
C HIS A 166 -48.51 61.57 -18.35
N ASN A 167 -48.24 61.88 -17.07
CA ASN A 167 -48.72 63.11 -16.44
C ASN A 167 -47.95 64.35 -16.92
N MET A 168 -46.71 64.17 -17.39
CA MET A 168 -45.90 65.26 -17.96
C MET A 168 -46.20 65.47 -19.45
N ASP A 169 -46.43 64.40 -20.20
CA ASP A 169 -46.83 64.43 -21.61
C ASP A 169 -47.78 63.25 -21.91
N PRO A 170 -49.07 63.53 -22.16
CA PRO A 170 -50.07 62.50 -22.44
C PRO A 170 -49.81 61.67 -23.72
N ALA A 171 -48.87 62.07 -24.59
CA ALA A 171 -48.48 61.29 -25.75
C ALA A 171 -47.76 59.97 -25.38
N PHE A 172 -47.18 59.88 -24.18
CA PHE A 172 -46.63 58.64 -23.66
C PHE A 172 -47.74 57.72 -23.16
N PRO A 173 -47.70 56.39 -23.38
CA PRO A 173 -48.70 55.47 -22.86
C PRO A 173 -48.66 55.41 -21.32
N THR A 174 -49.79 55.04 -20.72
CA THR A 174 -49.84 54.77 -19.27
C THR A 174 -49.01 53.52 -18.92
N PHE A 175 -48.57 53.44 -17.66
CA PHE A 175 -47.77 52.31 -17.18
C PHE A 175 -48.42 50.96 -17.47
N ASP A 176 -49.73 50.82 -17.20
CA ASP A 176 -50.49 49.59 -17.40
C ASP A 176 -50.57 49.18 -18.88
N GLU A 177 -50.81 50.13 -19.78
CA GLU A 177 -50.89 49.88 -21.22
C GLU A 177 -49.54 49.42 -21.80
N TYR A 178 -48.44 50.04 -21.36
CA TYR A 178 -47.09 49.67 -21.78
C TYR A 178 -46.70 48.28 -21.27
N PHE A 179 -46.95 47.99 -19.99
CA PHE A 179 -46.52 46.73 -19.37
C PHE A 179 -47.32 45.53 -19.87
N LYS A 180 -48.62 45.67 -20.13
CA LYS A 180 -49.47 44.59 -20.65
C LYS A 180 -48.97 44.02 -21.97
N LYS A 181 -48.41 44.87 -22.84
CA LYS A 181 -47.84 44.45 -24.13
C LYS A 181 -46.43 43.85 -23.98
N ARG A 182 -45.69 44.22 -22.94
CA ARG A 182 -44.30 43.80 -22.73
C ARG A 182 -44.18 42.50 -21.92
N SER A 183 -45.12 42.25 -21.00
CA SER A 183 -45.12 41.08 -20.11
C SER A 183 -45.12 39.75 -20.89
N GLU A 184 -45.85 39.66 -22.00
CA GLU A 184 -45.88 38.46 -22.87
C GLU A 184 -44.52 38.14 -23.49
N VAL A 185 -43.75 39.18 -23.84
CA VAL A 185 -42.39 39.04 -24.39
C VAL A 185 -41.40 38.63 -23.31
N GLU A 186 -41.52 39.20 -22.11
CA GLU A 186 -40.68 38.88 -20.95
C GLU A 186 -40.85 37.41 -20.53
N VAL A 187 -42.10 36.92 -20.47
CA VAL A 187 -42.42 35.51 -20.17
C VAL A 187 -41.81 34.57 -21.20
N SER A 188 -41.94 34.88 -22.49
CA SER A 188 -41.33 34.09 -23.57
C SER A 188 -39.80 34.07 -23.49
N ARG A 189 -39.18 35.16 -23.04
CA ARG A 189 -37.73 35.24 -22.82
C ARG A 189 -37.29 34.43 -21.61
N ALA A 190 -38.07 34.43 -20.53
CA ALA A 190 -37.79 33.64 -19.33
C ALA A 190 -37.76 32.14 -19.63
N MET A 191 -38.77 31.63 -20.37
CA MET A 191 -38.79 30.21 -20.77
C MET A 191 -37.53 29.81 -21.55
N ARG A 192 -37.10 30.62 -22.52
CA ARG A 192 -35.88 30.34 -23.29
C ARG A 192 -34.60 30.36 -22.45
N LEU A 193 -34.59 31.13 -21.37
CA LEU A 193 -33.46 31.19 -20.43
C LEU A 193 -33.43 29.93 -19.58
N GLU A 194 -34.59 29.47 -19.11
CA GLU A 194 -34.74 28.21 -18.40
C GLU A 194 -34.26 27.02 -19.25
N ASP A 195 -34.72 26.92 -20.51
CA ASP A 195 -34.28 25.88 -21.46
C ASP A 195 -32.76 25.87 -21.64
N ARG A 196 -32.14 27.06 -21.75
CA ARG A 196 -30.68 27.19 -21.90
C ARG A 196 -29.91 26.77 -20.66
N VAL A 197 -30.44 27.07 -19.47
CA VAL A 197 -29.83 26.64 -18.20
C VAL A 197 -29.91 25.12 -18.09
N GLU A 198 -31.07 24.54 -18.39
CA GLU A 198 -31.26 23.09 -18.39
C GLU A 198 -30.29 22.40 -19.36
N GLU A 199 -30.15 22.90 -20.59
CA GLU A 199 -29.21 22.36 -21.58
C GLU A 199 -27.75 22.44 -21.09
N ALA A 200 -27.35 23.56 -20.48
CA ALA A 200 -26.01 23.74 -19.94
C ALA A 200 -25.74 22.77 -18.78
N MET A 201 -26.70 22.57 -17.89
CA MET A 201 -26.59 21.63 -16.77
C MET A 201 -26.51 20.18 -17.26
N ASN A 202 -27.28 19.81 -18.28
CA ASN A 202 -27.20 18.51 -18.93
C ASN A 202 -25.82 18.27 -19.57
N LYS A 203 -25.29 19.25 -20.30
CA LYS A 203 -23.94 19.19 -20.91
C LYS A 203 -22.82 19.05 -19.88
N ALA A 204 -22.98 19.67 -18.71
CA ALA A 204 -22.02 19.57 -17.60
C ALA A 204 -22.11 18.24 -16.84
N GLY A 205 -23.00 17.32 -17.23
CA GLY A 205 -23.17 16.02 -16.57
C GLY A 205 -23.86 16.10 -15.22
N PHE A 206 -24.45 17.24 -14.85
CA PHE A 206 -25.05 17.47 -13.53
C PHE A 206 -26.15 16.44 -13.17
N TRP A 207 -26.81 15.87 -14.18
CA TRP A 207 -27.89 14.90 -14.02
C TRP A 207 -27.52 13.45 -14.39
N GLN A 208 -26.25 13.15 -14.72
CA GLN A 208 -25.82 11.79 -15.10
C GLN A 208 -25.90 10.78 -13.94
N ASP A 209 -25.62 11.21 -12.70
CA ASP A 209 -25.67 10.34 -11.51
C ASP A 209 -27.10 9.99 -11.06
N GLN A 210 -28.13 10.66 -11.58
CA GLN A 210 -29.54 10.34 -11.30
C GLN A 210 -30.14 9.34 -12.29
N GLN A 211 -29.38 8.94 -13.33
CA GLN A 211 -29.88 8.08 -14.42
C GLN A 211 -29.30 6.67 -14.42
N THR A 212 -28.40 6.30 -13.49
CA THR A 212 -28.03 4.88 -13.33
C THR A 212 -29.21 4.12 -12.70
N PRO A 213 -29.89 3.21 -13.41
CA PRO A 213 -30.84 2.33 -12.78
C PRO A 213 -30.02 1.28 -12.04
N ASN A 214 -30.02 1.32 -10.71
CA ASN A 214 -29.84 0.08 -9.97
C ASN A 214 -30.96 -0.84 -10.43
N THR A 215 -30.57 -1.88 -11.15
CA THR A 215 -31.36 -3.09 -11.37
C THR A 215 -31.99 -3.51 -10.05
N ASP A 216 -33.29 -3.79 -10.13
CA ASP A 216 -34.17 -4.36 -9.09
C ASP A 216 -34.90 -3.33 -8.20
N GLY A 217 -36.07 -2.88 -8.68
CA GLY A 217 -37.02 -2.11 -7.87
C GLY A 217 -38.06 -1.37 -8.71
N GLU A 218 -39.22 -1.98 -8.89
CA GLU A 218 -40.35 -1.54 -9.71
C GLU A 218 -40.78 -0.05 -9.56
N ASN A 219 -41.05 0.58 -10.71
CA ASN A 219 -42.12 1.56 -10.98
C ASN A 219 -42.38 2.70 -9.95
N ASN A 220 -41.47 3.67 -9.82
CA ASN A 220 -41.81 4.96 -9.18
C ASN A 220 -41.37 6.22 -9.93
N ILE A 221 -40.62 6.12 -11.04
CA ILE A 221 -40.04 7.29 -11.72
C ILE A 221 -41.11 8.14 -12.43
N SER A 222 -42.11 7.52 -13.07
CA SER A 222 -43.21 8.26 -13.71
C SER A 222 -44.07 9.05 -12.72
N GLN A 223 -44.15 8.64 -11.44
CA GLN A 223 -44.92 9.39 -10.45
C GLN A 223 -44.21 10.67 -9.98
N VAL A 224 -42.87 10.72 -10.00
CA VAL A 224 -42.10 11.88 -9.56
C VAL A 224 -42.14 13.00 -10.62
N TYR A 225 -42.04 12.63 -11.91
CA TYR A 225 -42.19 13.59 -13.01
C TYR A 225 -43.62 14.16 -13.08
N GLU A 226 -44.66 13.34 -12.92
CA GLU A 226 -46.05 13.80 -12.89
C GLU A 226 -46.37 14.66 -11.65
N ARG A 227 -45.73 14.40 -10.50
CA ARG A 227 -45.88 15.25 -9.30
C ARG A 227 -45.19 16.61 -9.43
N ARG A 228 -44.08 16.72 -10.18
CA ARG A 228 -43.41 18.00 -10.43
C ARG A 228 -44.19 18.86 -11.43
N LYS A 229 -44.74 18.25 -12.49
CA LYS A 229 -45.57 18.95 -13.47
C LYS A 229 -46.84 19.54 -12.84
N LYS A 230 -47.51 18.80 -11.94
CA LYS A 230 -48.70 19.29 -11.20
C LYS A 230 -48.45 20.42 -10.20
N ARG A 231 -47.20 20.73 -9.85
CA ARG A 231 -46.88 21.88 -8.98
C ARG A 231 -46.73 23.20 -9.74
N HIS A 232 -46.57 23.14 -11.07
CA HIS A 232 -46.45 24.34 -11.90
C HIS A 232 -47.78 24.84 -12.47
N ASP A 233 -48.83 24.00 -12.44
CA ASP A 233 -50.18 24.34 -12.91
C ASP A 233 -51.14 24.82 -11.79
N LYS A 234 -50.61 25.35 -10.67
CA LYS A 234 -51.42 25.96 -9.59
C LYS A 234 -50.98 27.37 -9.28
#